data_AF-A0A3M1V727-F1
#
_entry.id   AF-A0A3M1V727-F1
#
_cell.length_a   1.000
_cell.length_b   1.000
_cell.length_c   1.000
_cell.angle_alpha   90.00
_cell.angle_beta   90.00
_cell.angle_gamma   90.00
#
_symmetry.space_group_name_H-M   'P 1'
#
loop_
_entity.id
_entity.type
_entity.pdbx_description
1 polymer ?
#
loop_
_entity_poly.entity_id
_entity_poly.type
_entity_poly.pdbx_seq_one_letter_code
_entity_poly.pdbx_strand_id
1 'polypeptide(L)'
;MHWLGKVLAWLNIIGFGAAVVLMGRTLQVRNSWAKKVAEARVEAEKGEPEVHQRRKRLIKLTDELQMALLGWNRYWDNVTVLRSQATRGALVVQLGENQGLQNQQTVYVFQPGAESGQVEYVGAFRVTQVEENRAAMSPTWRLIEGEEVGWRYGAGWRIWASIPPSSRQMFSDLDVNFVLATERKRALEQDLKLQNELKKEAEQQLAQRMAELVGGGDLPAEVAKDLPEYLVVGLVNAIQSAEQARNEALVRVDRLRRQIKRTVERYEQLRDENLRLAGQLAGSPIPAAATSAVEGNSAVPAAAIGSVAAKPSAAD
;
A
#
# COMPACT_ATOMS: atom_id res chain seq x y z
N MET A 1 -97.99 88.65 -20.67
CA MET A 1 -97.03 87.51 -20.67
C MET A 1 -96.90 86.99 -19.24
N HIS A 2 -97.43 85.80 -18.96
CA HIS A 2 -97.48 85.25 -17.60
C HIS A 2 -96.07 85.02 -17.04
N TRP A 3 -95.82 85.55 -15.84
CA TRP A 3 -94.57 85.39 -15.08
C TRP A 3 -94.13 83.92 -14.99
N LEU A 4 -95.10 83.02 -14.79
CA LEU A 4 -94.88 81.57 -14.73
C LEU A 4 -94.23 81.00 -16.00
N GLY A 5 -94.61 81.49 -17.18
CA GLY A 5 -94.06 81.04 -18.46
C GLY A 5 -92.60 81.45 -18.66
N LYS A 6 -92.20 82.62 -18.15
CA LYS A 6 -90.80 83.07 -18.18
C LYS A 6 -89.92 82.25 -17.22
N VAL A 7 -90.43 81.94 -16.03
CA VAL A 7 -89.73 81.09 -15.05
C VAL A 7 -89.55 79.67 -15.60
N LEU A 8 -90.59 79.07 -16.18
CA LEU A 8 -90.52 77.75 -16.80
C LEU A 8 -89.56 77.72 -18.00
N ALA A 9 -89.53 78.76 -18.84
CA ALA A 9 -88.60 78.86 -19.95
C ALA A 9 -87.13 78.92 -19.47
N TRP A 10 -86.83 79.71 -18.44
CA TRP A 10 -85.49 79.77 -17.84
C TRP A 10 -85.06 78.43 -17.22
N LEU A 11 -85.97 77.73 -16.56
CA LEU A 11 -85.70 76.42 -15.95
C LEU A 11 -85.41 75.36 -17.03
N ASN A 12 -86.11 75.42 -18.17
CA ASN A 12 -85.84 74.55 -19.32
C ASN A 12 -84.47 74.84 -19.96
N ILE A 13 -84.07 76.11 -20.07
CA ILE A 13 -82.76 76.51 -20.59
C ILE A 13 -81.63 76.03 -19.66
N ILE A 14 -81.79 76.20 -18.34
CA ILE A 14 -80.82 75.73 -17.34
C ILE A 14 -80.75 74.19 -17.34
N GLY A 15 -81.90 73.51 -17.42
CA GLY A 15 -81.98 72.05 -17.52
C GLY A 15 -81.28 71.51 -18.77
N PHE A 16 -81.47 72.16 -19.92
CA PHE A 16 -80.79 71.79 -21.16
C PHE A 16 -79.27 72.01 -21.07
N GLY A 17 -78.84 73.15 -20.50
CA GLY A 17 -77.42 73.42 -20.25
C GLY A 17 -76.77 72.38 -19.34
N ALA A 18 -77.43 72.01 -18.24
CA ALA A 18 -76.95 70.96 -17.32
C ALA A 18 -76.90 69.58 -18.00
N ALA A 19 -77.90 69.24 -18.83
CA ALA A 19 -77.93 67.99 -19.58
C ALA A 19 -76.76 67.87 -20.57
N VAL A 20 -76.43 68.95 -21.29
CA VAL A 20 -75.27 68.97 -22.20
C VAL A 20 -73.95 68.78 -21.46
N VAL A 21 -73.77 69.42 -20.29
CA VAL A 21 -72.56 69.26 -19.48
C VAL A 21 -72.44 67.83 -18.92
N LEU A 22 -73.54 67.26 -18.43
CA LEU A 22 -73.58 65.88 -17.96
C LEU A 22 -73.30 64.91 -19.10
N MET A 23 -73.91 65.09 -20.28
CA MET A 23 -73.64 64.27 -21.47
C MET A 23 -72.15 64.33 -21.86
N GLY A 24 -71.54 65.53 -21.84
CA GLY A 24 -70.11 65.72 -22.08
C GLY A 24 -69.23 64.95 -21.10
N ARG A 25 -69.53 65.02 -19.78
CA ARG A 25 -68.80 64.22 -18.78
C ARG A 25 -69.02 62.73 -18.94
N THR A 26 -70.23 62.30 -19.29
CA THR A 26 -70.55 60.88 -19.51
C THR A 26 -69.79 60.33 -20.71
N LEU A 27 -69.65 61.11 -21.78
CA LEU A 27 -68.83 60.76 -22.95
C LEU A 27 -67.33 60.72 -22.61
N GLN A 28 -66.83 61.66 -21.79
CA GLN A 28 -65.43 61.62 -21.32
C GLN A 28 -65.14 60.37 -20.49
N VAL A 29 -66.03 60.03 -19.55
CA VAL A 29 -65.92 58.81 -18.75
C VAL A 29 -65.95 57.58 -19.66
N ARG A 30 -66.90 57.49 -20.60
CA ARG A 30 -66.98 56.38 -21.57
C ARG A 30 -65.70 56.27 -22.40
N ASN A 31 -65.16 57.37 -22.90
CA ASN A 31 -63.92 57.36 -23.67
C ASN A 31 -62.71 56.95 -22.82
N SER A 32 -62.64 57.37 -21.55
CA SER A 32 -61.58 56.94 -20.64
C SER A 32 -61.63 55.44 -20.35
N TRP A 33 -62.82 54.87 -20.18
CA TRP A 33 -63.00 53.42 -20.01
C TRP A 33 -62.67 52.67 -21.29
N ALA A 34 -63.10 53.17 -22.45
CA ALA A 34 -62.74 52.59 -23.74
C ALA A 34 -61.22 52.56 -23.96
N LYS A 35 -60.52 53.65 -23.58
CA LYS A 35 -59.07 53.71 -23.63
C LYS A 35 -58.41 52.72 -22.68
N LYS A 36 -58.86 52.64 -21.42
CA LYS A 36 -58.36 51.66 -20.44
C LYS A 36 -58.57 50.21 -20.90
N VAL A 37 -59.72 49.92 -21.50
CA VAL A 37 -60.01 48.57 -22.05
C VAL A 37 -59.13 48.27 -23.26
N ALA A 38 -58.87 49.25 -24.13
CA ALA A 38 -57.95 49.09 -25.26
C ALA A 38 -56.50 48.87 -24.79
N GLU A 39 -56.03 49.65 -23.82
CA GLU A 39 -54.70 49.49 -23.21
C GLU A 39 -54.57 48.11 -22.53
N ALA A 40 -55.56 47.69 -21.74
CA ALA A 40 -55.57 46.38 -21.10
C ALA A 40 -55.60 45.21 -22.10
N ARG A 41 -56.27 45.36 -23.25
CA ARG A 41 -56.22 44.36 -24.34
C ARG A 41 -54.83 44.25 -24.94
N VAL A 42 -54.18 45.39 -25.22
CA VAL A 42 -52.81 45.39 -25.76
C VAL A 42 -51.82 44.81 -24.76
N GLU A 43 -51.96 45.09 -23.46
CA GLU A 43 -51.13 44.47 -22.42
C GLU A 43 -51.39 42.97 -22.31
N ALA A 44 -52.64 42.51 -22.41
CA ALA A 44 -52.98 41.09 -22.43
C ALA A 44 -52.40 40.37 -23.65
N GLU A 45 -52.51 40.96 -24.85
CA GLU A 45 -51.92 40.42 -26.09
C GLU A 45 -50.39 40.39 -26.03
N LYS A 46 -49.75 41.40 -25.42
CA LYS A 46 -48.30 41.41 -25.19
C LYS A 46 -47.84 40.37 -24.17
N GLY A 47 -48.66 40.07 -23.16
CA GLY A 47 -48.37 39.07 -22.13
C GLY A 47 -48.61 37.63 -22.58
N GLU A 48 -49.51 37.40 -23.54
CA GLU A 48 -49.84 36.09 -24.09
C GLU A 48 -48.63 35.25 -24.56
N PRO A 49 -47.68 35.78 -25.36
CA PRO A 49 -46.49 35.01 -25.76
C PRO A 49 -45.61 34.63 -24.58
N GLU A 50 -45.52 35.48 -23.55
CA GLU A 50 -44.73 35.17 -22.35
C GLU A 50 -45.39 34.06 -21.53
N VAL A 51 -46.71 34.10 -21.37
CA VAL A 51 -47.47 33.02 -20.72
C VAL A 51 -47.30 31.70 -21.48
N HIS A 52 -47.34 31.72 -22.81
CA HIS A 52 -47.08 30.54 -23.63
C HIS A 52 -45.65 30.00 -23.46
N GLN A 53 -44.64 30.88 -23.44
CA GLN A 53 -43.26 30.47 -23.20
C GLN A 53 -43.07 29.87 -21.80
N ARG A 54 -43.65 30.49 -20.77
CA ARG A 54 -43.60 29.97 -19.38
C ARG A 54 -44.29 28.61 -19.27
N ARG A 55 -45.44 28.41 -19.90
CA ARG A 55 -46.12 27.10 -19.96
C ARG A 55 -45.28 26.05 -20.67
N LYS A 56 -44.67 26.38 -21.82
CA LYS A 56 -43.75 25.47 -22.52
C LYS A 56 -42.55 25.08 -21.66
N ARG A 57 -41.97 26.04 -20.92
CA ARG A 57 -40.88 25.77 -19.97
C ARG A 57 -41.34 24.87 -18.84
N LEU A 58 -42.50 25.15 -18.25
CA LEU A 58 -43.06 24.33 -17.17
C LEU A 58 -43.24 22.89 -17.64
N ILE A 59 -43.88 22.68 -18.80
CA ILE A 59 -44.06 21.34 -19.39
C ILE A 59 -42.70 20.65 -19.60
N LYS A 60 -41.73 21.35 -20.19
CA LYS A 60 -40.38 20.79 -20.41
C LYS A 60 -39.69 20.41 -19.09
N LEU A 61 -39.76 21.29 -18.08
CA LEU A 61 -39.19 21.05 -16.75
C LEU A 61 -39.91 19.90 -16.03
N THR A 62 -41.23 19.79 -16.15
CA THR A 62 -41.98 18.67 -15.59
C THR A 62 -41.64 17.36 -16.31
N ASP A 63 -41.46 17.39 -17.62
CA ASP A 63 -41.05 16.21 -18.40
C ASP A 63 -39.63 15.79 -18.04
N GLU A 64 -38.69 16.74 -17.93
CA GLU A 64 -37.32 16.51 -17.47
C GLU A 64 -37.29 15.96 -16.04
N LEU A 65 -38.11 16.52 -15.14
CA LEU A 65 -38.26 16.02 -13.77
C LEU A 65 -38.86 14.62 -13.75
N GLN A 66 -39.91 14.35 -14.53
CA GLN A 66 -40.51 13.02 -14.63
C GLN A 66 -39.54 12.00 -15.22
N MET A 67 -38.78 12.36 -16.25
CA MET A 67 -37.73 11.52 -16.83
C MET A 67 -36.61 11.25 -15.82
N ALA A 68 -36.21 12.26 -15.05
CA ALA A 68 -35.25 12.07 -13.98
C ALA A 68 -35.81 11.14 -12.91
N LEU A 69 -37.06 11.35 -12.47
CA LEU A 69 -37.75 10.57 -11.46
C LEU A 69 -38.09 9.15 -11.92
N LEU A 70 -38.29 8.88 -13.22
CA LEU A 70 -38.60 7.54 -13.75
C LEU A 70 -37.53 6.50 -13.40
N GLY A 71 -36.28 6.93 -13.16
CA GLY A 71 -35.20 6.05 -12.67
C GLY A 71 -35.16 5.88 -11.14
N TRP A 72 -35.73 6.83 -10.40
CA TRP A 72 -35.81 6.85 -8.95
C TRP A 72 -37.20 6.36 -8.53
N ASN A 73 -37.30 5.11 -8.11
CA ASN A 73 -38.53 4.60 -7.50
C ASN A 73 -38.76 5.29 -6.13
N ARG A 74 -39.60 4.70 -5.28
CA ARG A 74 -39.86 5.18 -3.92
C ARG A 74 -38.57 5.49 -3.16
N TYR A 75 -38.54 6.65 -2.51
CA TYR A 75 -37.52 7.01 -1.55
C TYR A 75 -38.13 7.34 -0.20
N TRP A 76 -37.33 7.12 0.84
CA TRP A 76 -37.65 7.49 2.22
C TRP A 76 -36.54 8.41 2.72
N ASP A 77 -36.91 9.59 3.16
CA ASP A 77 -36.00 10.58 3.73
C ASP A 77 -36.13 10.60 5.26
N ASN A 78 -35.07 11.08 5.93
CA ASN A 78 -34.99 11.19 7.38
C ASN A 78 -35.32 9.89 8.13
N VAL A 79 -34.83 8.75 7.62
CA VAL A 79 -35.00 7.45 8.27
C VAL A 79 -34.06 7.35 9.45
N THR A 80 -34.56 6.85 10.59
CA THR A 80 -33.72 6.52 11.75
C THR A 80 -33.12 5.14 11.55
N VAL A 81 -31.79 5.08 11.57
CA VAL A 81 -31.01 3.84 11.41
C VAL A 81 -30.26 3.54 12.70
N LEU A 82 -30.44 2.32 13.19
CA LEU A 82 -29.80 1.76 14.38
C LEU A 82 -28.84 0.65 13.98
N ARG A 83 -27.76 0.51 14.74
CA ARG A 83 -26.82 -0.60 14.59
C ARG A 83 -27.47 -1.90 15.07
N SER A 84 -27.46 -2.94 14.24
CA SER A 84 -27.83 -4.28 14.71
C SER A 84 -26.72 -4.85 15.61
N GLN A 85 -27.11 -5.43 16.74
CA GLN A 85 -26.18 -6.15 17.63
C GLN A 85 -25.97 -7.61 17.21
N ALA A 86 -26.91 -8.19 16.44
CA ALA A 86 -26.93 -9.61 16.13
C ALA A 86 -26.02 -9.99 14.96
N THR A 87 -25.75 -9.06 14.04
CA THR A 87 -24.98 -9.35 12.82
C THR A 87 -24.13 -8.15 12.44
N ARG A 88 -22.86 -8.39 12.15
CA ARG A 88 -21.91 -7.36 11.73
C ARG A 88 -22.39 -6.72 10.43
N GLY A 89 -22.40 -5.39 10.38
CA GLY A 89 -22.86 -4.64 9.21
C GLY A 89 -24.37 -4.61 9.00
N ALA A 90 -25.17 -5.34 9.79
CA ALA A 90 -26.62 -5.27 9.66
C ALA A 90 -27.17 -3.97 10.25
N LEU A 91 -28.16 -3.41 9.56
CA LEU A 91 -28.85 -2.18 9.93
C LEU A 91 -30.27 -2.50 10.36
N VAL A 92 -30.73 -1.84 11.42
CA VAL A 92 -32.14 -1.84 11.82
C VAL A 92 -32.70 -0.46 11.53
N VAL A 93 -33.70 -0.38 10.67
CA VAL A 93 -34.29 0.89 10.21
C VAL A 93 -35.69 1.03 10.78
N GLN A 94 -36.08 2.26 11.16
CA GLN A 94 -37.46 2.61 11.53
C GLN A 94 -38.32 2.81 10.28
N LEU A 95 -38.34 1.78 9.43
CA LEU A 95 -39.07 1.70 8.17
C LEU A 95 -39.53 0.25 8.01
N GLY A 96 -40.81 0.03 7.74
CA GLY A 96 -41.43 -1.29 7.69
C GLY A 96 -42.45 -1.46 6.57
N GLU A 97 -43.32 -2.46 6.73
CA GLU A 97 -44.32 -2.84 5.74
C GLU A 97 -45.34 -1.74 5.47
N ASN A 98 -45.73 -0.98 6.50
CA ASN A 98 -46.69 0.14 6.36
C ASN A 98 -46.17 1.24 5.42
N GLN A 99 -44.85 1.38 5.30
CA GLN A 99 -44.20 2.33 4.41
C GLN A 99 -43.83 1.69 3.06
N GLY A 100 -44.28 0.45 2.82
CA GLY A 100 -44.15 -0.34 1.60
C GLY A 100 -42.76 -0.91 1.36
N LEU A 101 -42.01 -1.19 2.43
CA LEU A 101 -40.81 -1.99 2.33
C LEU A 101 -41.19 -3.47 2.22
N GLN A 102 -40.57 -4.19 1.27
CA GLN A 102 -40.86 -5.61 1.05
C GLN A 102 -39.73 -6.51 1.58
N ASN A 103 -40.08 -7.70 2.03
CA ASN A 103 -39.10 -8.70 2.41
C ASN A 103 -38.24 -9.11 1.20
N GLN A 104 -36.94 -9.34 1.40
CA GLN A 104 -35.94 -9.63 0.37
C GLN A 104 -35.72 -8.53 -0.69
N GLN A 105 -36.35 -7.36 -0.53
CA GLN A 105 -36.09 -6.22 -1.39
C GLN A 105 -34.66 -5.73 -1.20
N THR A 106 -33.98 -5.35 -2.29
CA THR A 106 -32.71 -4.65 -2.21
C THR A 106 -32.96 -3.15 -2.26
N VAL A 107 -32.46 -2.44 -1.27
CA VAL A 107 -32.56 -0.99 -1.14
C VAL A 107 -31.17 -0.38 -1.07
N TYR A 108 -31.08 0.89 -1.44
CA TYR A 108 -29.84 1.64 -1.51
C TYR A 108 -29.83 2.69 -0.41
N VAL A 109 -28.79 2.67 0.41
CA VAL A 109 -28.77 3.38 1.67
C VAL A 109 -27.72 4.49 1.63
N PHE A 110 -28.12 5.67 2.09
CA PHE A 110 -27.30 6.87 2.15
C PHE A 110 -27.31 7.43 3.58
N GLN A 111 -26.14 7.72 4.12
CA GLN A 111 -25.97 8.29 5.45
C GLN A 111 -25.82 9.82 5.37
N PRO A 112 -26.13 10.55 6.46
CA PRO A 112 -25.90 11.99 6.51
C PRO A 112 -24.40 12.33 6.52
N GLY A 113 -23.97 13.21 5.61
CA GLY A 113 -22.60 13.68 5.47
C GLY A 113 -22.14 14.62 6.60
N ALA A 114 -20.87 15.02 6.59
CA ALA A 114 -20.28 15.95 7.57
C ALA A 114 -20.93 17.34 7.56
N GLU A 115 -21.35 17.79 6.38
CA GLU A 115 -22.02 19.06 6.17
C GLU A 115 -23.53 18.89 6.06
N SER A 116 -24.28 19.93 6.45
CA SER A 116 -25.73 19.92 6.36
C SER A 116 -26.19 19.74 4.91
N GLY A 117 -26.98 18.70 4.67
CA GLY A 117 -27.56 18.41 3.36
C GLY A 117 -26.69 17.56 2.43
N GLN A 118 -25.44 17.27 2.79
CA GLN A 118 -24.67 16.24 2.09
C GLN A 118 -25.16 14.85 2.50
N VAL A 119 -25.25 13.95 1.52
CA VAL A 119 -25.54 12.53 1.76
C VAL A 119 -24.43 11.71 1.14
N GLU A 120 -23.98 10.72 1.88
CA GLU A 120 -22.91 9.81 1.47
C GLU A 120 -23.51 8.43 1.22
N TYR A 121 -23.15 7.82 0.10
CA TYR A 121 -23.62 6.48 -0.24
C TYR A 121 -22.90 5.45 0.61
N VAL A 122 -23.66 4.62 1.33
CA VAL A 122 -23.10 3.53 2.14
C VAL A 122 -23.06 2.23 1.34
N GLY A 123 -24.14 1.93 0.60
CA GLY A 123 -24.21 0.73 -0.22
C GLY A 123 -25.61 0.16 -0.42
N ALA A 124 -25.70 -1.01 -1.05
CA ALA A 124 -26.94 -1.74 -1.31
C ALA A 124 -27.23 -2.82 -0.24
N PHE A 125 -28.33 -2.67 0.48
CA PHE A 125 -28.75 -3.58 1.55
C PHE A 125 -29.93 -4.43 1.11
N ARG A 126 -29.91 -5.72 1.47
CA ARG A 126 -31.06 -6.60 1.33
C ARG A 126 -31.85 -6.61 2.63
N VAL A 127 -33.15 -6.37 2.52
CA VAL A 127 -34.09 -6.46 3.63
C VAL A 127 -34.26 -7.93 4.01
N THR A 128 -33.94 -8.29 5.25
CA THR A 128 -33.96 -9.68 5.74
C THR A 128 -35.18 -9.98 6.61
N GLN A 129 -35.66 -8.99 7.36
CA GLN A 129 -36.87 -9.07 8.16
C GLN A 129 -37.62 -7.75 8.05
N VAL A 130 -38.94 -7.82 7.88
CA VAL A 130 -39.82 -6.65 7.84
C VAL A 130 -40.88 -6.84 8.91
N GLU A 131 -41.10 -5.79 9.68
CA GLU A 131 -42.21 -5.64 10.59
C GLU A 131 -43.00 -4.38 10.22
N GLU A 132 -44.09 -4.09 10.94
CA GLU A 132 -45.00 -3.00 10.58
C GLU A 132 -44.31 -1.63 10.43
N ASN A 133 -43.38 -1.29 11.33
CA ASN A 133 -42.68 0.02 11.36
C ASN A 133 -41.16 -0.09 11.49
N ARG A 134 -40.60 -1.30 11.38
CA ARG A 134 -39.16 -1.53 11.44
C ARG A 134 -38.74 -2.65 10.50
N ALA A 135 -37.50 -2.61 10.05
CA ALA A 135 -36.93 -3.67 9.24
C ALA A 135 -35.46 -3.88 9.58
N ALA A 136 -35.03 -5.13 9.49
CA ALA A 136 -33.63 -5.50 9.54
C ALA A 136 -33.12 -5.67 8.11
N MET A 137 -31.92 -5.18 7.85
CA MET A 137 -31.28 -5.25 6.54
C MET A 137 -29.83 -5.70 6.70
N SER A 138 -29.36 -6.53 5.77
CA SER A 138 -27.96 -6.95 5.68
C SER A 138 -27.31 -6.40 4.41
N PRO A 139 -26.03 -6.04 4.45
CA PRO A 139 -25.31 -5.59 3.24
C PRO A 139 -25.31 -6.72 2.20
N THR A 140 -25.43 -6.36 0.92
CA THR A 140 -25.32 -7.33 -0.19
C THR A 140 -23.88 -7.69 -0.53
N TRP A 141 -22.93 -6.88 -0.06
CA TRP A 141 -21.50 -7.07 -0.22
C TRP A 141 -20.86 -7.58 1.07
N ARG A 142 -19.63 -8.07 0.96
CA ARG A 142 -18.82 -8.45 2.12
C ARG A 142 -18.23 -7.19 2.75
N LEU A 143 -18.71 -6.85 3.94
CA LEU A 143 -18.19 -5.71 4.70
C LEU A 143 -16.72 -5.92 5.10
N ILE A 144 -15.91 -4.87 4.96
CA ILE A 144 -14.51 -4.86 5.39
C ILE A 144 -14.46 -4.59 6.89
N GLU A 145 -13.48 -5.18 7.57
CA GLU A 145 -13.28 -4.95 8.99
C GLU A 145 -13.02 -3.46 9.30
N GLY A 146 -13.89 -2.85 10.11
CA GLY A 146 -13.74 -1.47 10.57
C GLY A 146 -14.52 -0.44 9.74
N GLU A 147 -15.11 -0.85 8.62
CA GLU A 147 -15.93 0.02 7.77
C GLU A 147 -17.17 0.54 8.52
N GLU A 148 -17.77 -0.29 9.37
CA GLU A 148 -18.95 0.06 10.17
C GLU A 148 -18.69 1.16 11.21
N VAL A 149 -17.42 1.45 11.52
CA VAL A 149 -17.01 2.49 12.49
C VAL A 149 -17.21 3.88 11.89
N GLY A 150 -17.10 4.02 10.57
CA GLY A 150 -17.36 5.28 9.87
C GLY A 150 -18.85 5.62 9.73
N TRP A 151 -19.74 4.68 10.06
CA TRP A 151 -21.18 4.86 9.84
C TRP A 151 -21.83 5.70 10.95
N ARG A 152 -22.68 6.64 10.54
CA ARG A 152 -23.31 7.60 11.45
C ARG A 152 -24.74 7.22 11.79
N TYR A 153 -24.91 6.33 12.76
CA TYR A 153 -26.24 5.88 13.20
C TYR A 153 -27.07 7.03 13.79
N GLY A 154 -28.39 6.98 13.60
CA GLY A 154 -29.33 8.02 14.02
C GLY A 154 -30.33 8.39 12.93
N ALA A 155 -30.94 9.56 13.07
CA ALA A 155 -31.87 10.12 12.07
C ALA A 155 -31.12 10.73 10.87
N GLY A 156 -31.85 11.07 9.81
CA GLY A 156 -31.30 11.77 8.64
C GLY A 156 -30.79 10.85 7.52
N TRP A 157 -30.98 9.54 7.61
CA TRP A 157 -30.62 8.62 6.54
C TRP A 157 -31.63 8.68 5.39
N ARG A 158 -31.16 8.44 4.18
CA ARG A 158 -32.01 8.29 3.00
C ARG A 158 -31.93 6.86 2.48
N ILE A 159 -33.08 6.29 2.17
CA ILE A 159 -33.18 4.94 1.62
C ILE A 159 -33.94 5.01 0.32
N TRP A 160 -33.39 4.44 -0.73
CA TRP A 160 -33.96 4.42 -2.07
C TRP A 160 -34.28 3.00 -2.49
N ALA A 161 -35.50 2.77 -3.00
CA ALA A 161 -35.92 1.47 -3.50
C ALA A 161 -35.19 1.06 -4.79
N SER A 162 -34.77 2.05 -5.59
CA SER A 162 -33.96 1.81 -6.79
C SER A 162 -33.04 2.99 -7.10
N ILE A 163 -31.96 2.69 -7.80
CA ILE A 163 -31.08 3.68 -8.44
C ILE A 163 -31.26 3.55 -9.97
N PRO A 164 -31.21 4.67 -10.72
CA PRO A 164 -31.19 4.67 -12.18
C PRO A 164 -30.21 3.64 -12.76
N PRO A 165 -30.58 2.96 -13.87
CA PRO A 165 -29.74 1.96 -14.50
C PRO A 165 -28.33 2.46 -14.86
N SER A 166 -28.21 3.71 -15.28
CA SER A 166 -26.92 4.33 -15.64
C SER A 166 -25.92 4.34 -14.47
N SER A 167 -26.40 4.64 -13.26
CA SER A 167 -25.55 4.63 -12.07
C SER A 167 -25.27 3.21 -11.57
N ARG A 168 -26.18 2.24 -11.81
CA ARG A 168 -25.95 0.84 -11.43
C ARG A 168 -24.71 0.24 -12.11
N GLN A 169 -24.48 0.57 -13.38
CA GLN A 169 -23.31 0.10 -14.09
C GLN A 169 -22.02 0.67 -13.48
N MET A 170 -22.01 1.97 -13.15
CA MET A 170 -20.88 2.60 -12.46
C MET A 170 -20.57 1.92 -11.11
N PHE A 171 -21.59 1.58 -10.32
CA PHE A 171 -21.38 0.85 -9.06
C PHE A 171 -20.83 -0.56 -9.29
N SER A 172 -21.35 -1.29 -10.29
CA SER A 172 -20.81 -2.61 -10.65
C SER A 172 -19.35 -2.53 -11.09
N ASP A 173 -18.97 -1.51 -11.87
CA ASP A 173 -17.59 -1.30 -12.31
C ASP A 173 -16.68 -0.94 -11.13
N LEU A 174 -17.17 -0.10 -10.20
CA LEU A 174 -16.46 0.22 -8.96
C LEU A 174 -16.25 -1.01 -8.08
N ASP A 175 -17.24 -1.89 -7.95
CA ASP A 175 -17.14 -3.14 -7.20
C ASP A 175 -16.09 -4.07 -7.80
N VAL A 176 -16.09 -4.23 -9.13
CA VAL A 176 -15.06 -5.04 -9.82
C VAL A 176 -13.67 -4.45 -9.61
N ASN A 177 -13.52 -3.13 -9.77
CA ASN A 177 -12.25 -2.44 -9.52
C ASN A 177 -11.79 -2.57 -8.08
N PHE A 178 -12.72 -2.52 -7.12
CA PHE A 178 -12.44 -2.70 -5.70
C PHE A 178 -11.93 -4.12 -5.40
N VAL A 179 -12.57 -5.14 -5.96
CA VAL A 179 -12.13 -6.54 -5.83
C VAL A 179 -10.73 -6.72 -6.41
N LEU A 180 -10.48 -6.23 -7.63
CA LEU A 180 -9.17 -6.30 -8.29
C LEU A 180 -8.08 -5.56 -7.48
N ALA A 181 -8.39 -4.39 -6.93
CA ALA A 181 -7.47 -3.65 -6.07
C ALA A 181 -7.14 -4.42 -4.78
N THR A 182 -8.15 -5.09 -4.20
CA THR A 182 -7.98 -5.90 -2.99
C THR A 182 -7.12 -7.14 -3.26
N GLU A 183 -7.36 -7.84 -4.36
CA GLU A 183 -6.54 -8.99 -4.78
C GLU A 183 -5.09 -8.57 -5.03
N ARG A 184 -4.89 -7.45 -5.74
CA ARG A 184 -3.55 -6.90 -5.99
C ARG A 184 -2.84 -6.53 -4.69
N LYS A 185 -3.53 -5.90 -3.75
CA LYS A 185 -2.97 -5.59 -2.43
C LYS A 185 -2.54 -6.86 -1.70
N ARG A 186 -3.39 -7.89 -1.68
CA ARG A 186 -3.08 -9.17 -1.03
C ARG A 186 -1.87 -9.85 -1.66
N ALA A 187 -1.76 -9.84 -2.99
CA ALA A 187 -0.61 -10.40 -3.70
C ALA A 187 0.69 -9.66 -3.34
N LEU A 188 0.66 -8.32 -3.29
CA LEU A 188 1.80 -7.51 -2.87
C LEU A 188 2.20 -7.77 -1.41
N GLU A 189 1.25 -7.94 -0.51
CA GLU A 189 1.53 -8.29 0.89
C GLU A 189 2.20 -9.66 1.02
N GLN A 190 1.81 -10.64 0.19
CA GLN A 190 2.45 -11.95 0.15
C GLN A 190 3.86 -11.88 -0.42
N ASP A 191 4.06 -11.15 -1.51
CA ASP A 191 5.38 -10.93 -2.12
C ASP A 191 6.32 -10.21 -1.14
N LEU A 192 5.83 -9.18 -0.43
CA LEU A 192 6.61 -8.48 0.59
C LEU A 192 7.03 -9.42 1.73
N LYS A 193 6.16 -10.34 2.17
CA LYS A 193 6.51 -11.36 3.18
C LYS A 193 7.61 -12.28 2.66
N LEU A 194 7.47 -12.80 1.44
CA LEU A 194 8.48 -13.65 0.80
C LEU A 194 9.83 -12.93 0.68
N GLN A 195 9.84 -11.68 0.23
CA GLN A 195 11.06 -10.88 0.10
C GLN A 195 11.74 -10.66 1.46
N ASN A 196 10.96 -10.44 2.53
CA ASN A 196 11.51 -10.31 3.88
C ASN A 196 12.10 -11.63 4.39
N GLU A 197 11.48 -12.77 4.09
CA GLU A 197 12.01 -14.09 4.43
C GLU A 197 13.32 -14.37 3.68
N LEU A 198 13.35 -14.14 2.36
CA LEU A 198 14.55 -14.30 1.53
C LEU A 198 15.68 -13.36 1.98
N LYS A 199 15.34 -12.12 2.32
CA LYS A 199 16.31 -11.16 2.86
C LYS A 199 16.91 -11.66 4.18
N LYS A 200 16.07 -12.15 5.10
CA LYS A 200 16.53 -12.71 6.37
C LYS A 200 17.44 -13.92 6.16
N GLU A 201 17.09 -14.81 5.23
CA GLU A 201 17.91 -15.98 4.89
C GLU A 201 19.25 -15.55 4.28
N ALA A 202 19.25 -14.60 3.35
CA ALA A 202 20.47 -14.06 2.74
C ALA A 202 21.38 -13.36 3.77
N GLU A 203 20.80 -12.61 4.72
CA GLU A 203 21.54 -12.01 5.83
C GLU A 203 22.18 -13.07 6.74
N GLN A 204 21.46 -14.16 7.02
CA GLN A 204 22.00 -15.29 7.78
C GLN A 204 23.14 -16.00 7.05
N GLN A 205 22.98 -16.27 5.75
CA GLN A 205 24.04 -16.87 4.93
C GLN A 205 25.27 -15.96 4.84
N LEU A 206 25.06 -14.66 4.65
CA LEU A 206 26.16 -13.68 4.63
C LEU A 206 26.89 -13.65 5.97
N ALA A 207 26.16 -13.61 7.09
CA ALA A 207 26.74 -13.65 8.42
C ALA A 207 27.55 -14.94 8.65
N GLN A 208 27.03 -16.10 8.24
CA GLN A 208 27.74 -17.37 8.31
C GLN A 208 29.04 -17.33 7.48
N ARG A 209 28.98 -16.86 6.22
CA ARG A 209 30.18 -16.75 5.37
C ARG A 209 31.22 -15.78 5.93
N MET A 210 30.77 -14.65 6.49
CA MET A 210 31.68 -13.71 7.15
C MET A 210 32.35 -14.35 8.37
N ALA A 211 31.62 -15.13 9.16
CA ALA A 211 32.16 -15.87 10.29
C ALA A 211 33.18 -16.94 9.84
N GLU A 212 32.89 -17.70 8.79
CA GLU A 212 33.81 -18.68 8.18
C GLU A 212 35.11 -18.03 7.64
N LEU A 213 35.02 -16.82 7.09
CA LEU A 213 36.17 -16.12 6.49
C LEU A 213 37.09 -15.48 7.54
N VAL A 214 36.51 -14.72 8.47
CA VAL A 214 37.26 -13.94 9.46
C VAL A 214 37.68 -14.81 10.64
N GLY A 215 36.88 -15.82 10.98
CA GLY A 215 37.02 -16.59 12.20
C GLY A 215 36.53 -15.84 13.43
N GLY A 216 35.99 -16.57 14.41
CA GLY A 216 35.46 -16.00 15.65
C GLY A 216 34.32 -16.82 16.25
N GLY A 217 34.01 -16.55 17.52
CA GLY A 217 33.00 -17.28 18.32
C GLY A 217 31.54 -17.05 17.92
N ASP A 218 31.30 -16.34 16.82
CA ASP A 218 29.96 -16.03 16.31
C ASP A 218 29.40 -17.13 15.38
N LEU A 219 30.17 -18.18 15.09
CA LEU A 219 29.61 -19.38 14.48
C LEU A 219 28.69 -20.10 15.47
N PRO A 220 27.43 -20.40 15.09
CA PRO A 220 26.57 -21.26 15.90
C PRO A 220 27.29 -22.58 16.21
N ALA A 221 27.28 -22.98 17.48
CA ALA A 221 28.02 -24.17 17.95
C ALA A 221 27.61 -25.48 17.26
N GLU A 222 26.41 -25.52 16.66
CA GLU A 222 25.93 -26.63 15.85
C GLU A 222 26.65 -26.71 14.50
N VAL A 223 26.88 -25.56 13.84
CA VAL A 223 27.58 -25.48 12.56
C VAL A 223 29.09 -25.69 12.76
N ALA A 224 29.65 -25.14 13.84
CA ALA A 224 31.08 -25.26 14.14
C ALA A 224 31.56 -26.71 14.36
N LYS A 225 30.68 -27.65 14.72
CA LYS A 225 31.03 -29.06 14.96
C LYS A 225 31.29 -29.85 13.68
N ASP A 226 30.55 -29.54 12.62
CA ASP A 226 30.64 -30.25 11.34
C ASP A 226 31.59 -29.55 10.34
N LEU A 227 32.08 -28.36 10.70
CA LEU A 227 32.99 -27.59 9.87
C LEU A 227 34.47 -27.97 10.13
N PRO A 228 35.29 -28.08 9.07
CA PRO A 228 36.74 -28.22 9.21
C PRO A 228 37.38 -27.12 10.07
N GLU A 229 38.39 -27.50 10.85
CA GLU A 229 39.05 -26.62 11.84
C GLU A 229 39.54 -25.29 11.25
N TYR A 230 40.02 -25.28 9.99
CA TYR A 230 40.48 -24.07 9.32
C TYR A 230 39.36 -23.05 8.99
N LEU A 231 38.10 -23.49 8.92
CA LEU A 231 36.93 -22.59 8.78
C LEU A 231 36.44 -22.07 10.13
N VAL A 232 36.65 -22.83 11.21
CA VAL A 232 36.30 -22.42 12.57
C VAL A 232 37.26 -21.35 13.10
N VAL A 233 38.56 -21.53 12.83
CA VAL A 233 39.62 -20.55 13.15
C VAL A 233 39.55 -19.31 12.25
N GLY A 234 38.85 -19.42 11.11
CA GLY A 234 38.78 -18.42 10.07
C GLY A 234 39.82 -18.65 8.98
N LEU A 235 39.37 -18.67 7.73
CA LEU A 235 40.25 -18.91 6.58
C LEU A 235 41.41 -17.91 6.52
N VAL A 236 41.17 -16.64 6.86
CA VAL A 236 42.20 -15.60 6.88
C VAL A 236 43.29 -15.91 7.91
N ASN A 237 42.90 -16.31 9.13
CA ASN A 237 43.85 -16.67 10.18
C ASN A 237 44.60 -17.98 9.87
N ALA A 238 43.90 -18.95 9.25
CA ALA A 238 44.51 -20.19 8.78
C ALA A 238 45.58 -19.91 7.71
N ILE A 239 45.30 -19.02 6.74
CA ILE A 239 46.28 -18.60 5.74
C ILE A 239 47.46 -17.88 6.41
N GLN A 240 47.19 -16.93 7.31
CA GLN A 240 48.24 -16.18 8.00
C GLN A 240 49.17 -17.09 8.83
N SER A 241 48.61 -18.06 9.55
CA SER A 241 49.41 -19.03 10.31
C SER A 241 50.22 -19.96 9.40
N ALA A 242 49.65 -20.42 8.28
CA ALA A 242 50.38 -21.21 7.29
C ALA A 242 51.52 -20.41 6.63
N GLU A 243 51.32 -19.12 6.34
CA GLU A 243 52.36 -18.23 5.82
C GLU A 243 53.49 -18.01 6.84
N GLN A 244 53.15 -17.81 8.12
CA GLN A 244 54.15 -17.72 9.20
C GLN A 244 54.98 -19.00 9.30
N ALA A 245 54.35 -20.17 9.32
CA ALA A 245 55.04 -21.46 9.36
C ALA A 245 55.96 -21.67 8.15
N ARG A 246 55.51 -21.27 6.95
CA ARG A 246 56.32 -21.27 5.73
C ARG A 246 57.53 -20.35 5.86
N ASN A 247 57.35 -19.12 6.36
CA ASN A 247 58.42 -18.15 6.54
C ASN A 247 59.48 -18.66 7.52
N GLU A 248 59.07 -19.27 8.64
CA GLU A 248 59.99 -19.91 9.59
C GLU A 248 60.76 -21.08 8.98
N ALA A 249 60.09 -21.91 8.16
CA ALA A 249 60.74 -22.99 7.43
C ALA A 249 61.81 -22.46 6.47
N LEU A 250 61.50 -21.39 5.71
CA LEU A 250 62.46 -20.74 4.82
C LEU A 250 63.68 -20.18 5.58
N VAL A 251 63.45 -19.52 6.72
CA VAL A 251 64.54 -19.03 7.59
C VAL A 251 65.42 -20.18 8.10
N ARG A 252 64.82 -21.32 8.49
CA ARG A 252 65.58 -22.52 8.90
C ARG A 252 66.40 -23.10 7.75
N VAL A 253 65.83 -23.20 6.55
CA VAL A 253 66.55 -23.65 5.35
C VAL A 253 67.73 -22.74 5.03
N ASP A 254 67.54 -21.42 5.09
CA ASP A 254 68.63 -20.46 4.86
C ASP A 254 69.73 -20.55 5.93
N ARG A 255 69.35 -20.77 7.20
CA ARG A 255 70.31 -21.01 8.28
C ARG A 255 71.14 -22.27 8.03
N LEU A 256 70.50 -23.37 7.63
CA LEU A 256 71.16 -24.62 7.28
C LEU A 256 72.08 -24.44 6.07
N ARG A 257 71.63 -23.73 5.02
CA ARG A 257 72.47 -23.40 3.86
C ARG A 257 73.72 -22.62 4.26
N ARG A 258 73.58 -21.61 5.12
CA ARG A 258 74.74 -20.85 5.65
C ARG A 258 75.66 -21.72 6.50
N GLN A 259 75.13 -22.65 7.30
CA GLN A 259 75.93 -23.60 8.07
C GLN A 259 76.70 -24.55 7.17
N ILE A 260 76.04 -25.18 6.19
CA ILE A 260 76.67 -26.07 5.21
C ILE A 260 77.78 -25.32 4.47
N LYS A 261 77.51 -24.09 3.99
CA LYS A 261 78.50 -23.26 3.31
C LYS A 261 79.73 -23.03 4.19
N ARG A 262 79.56 -22.61 5.46
CA ARG A 262 80.68 -22.41 6.41
C ARG A 262 81.46 -23.71 6.68
N THR A 263 80.78 -24.85 6.79
CA THR A 263 81.43 -26.14 7.01
C THR A 263 82.24 -26.57 5.79
N VAL A 264 81.72 -26.36 4.58
CA VAL A 264 82.44 -26.62 3.32
C VAL A 264 83.66 -25.70 3.20
N GLU A 265 83.51 -24.39 3.41
CA GLU A 265 84.62 -23.43 3.40
C GLU A 265 85.70 -23.80 4.43
N ARG A 266 85.30 -24.23 5.63
CA ARG A 266 86.23 -24.68 6.68
C ARG A 266 86.93 -25.98 6.30
N TYR A 267 86.22 -26.91 5.68
CA TYR A 267 86.80 -28.16 5.18
C TYR A 267 87.84 -27.88 4.09
N GLU A 268 87.52 -27.00 3.14
CA GLU A 268 88.45 -26.55 2.09
C GLU A 268 89.69 -25.88 2.70
N GLN A 269 89.52 -24.97 3.66
CA GLN A 269 90.63 -24.35 4.40
C GLN A 269 91.53 -25.40 5.09
N LEU A 270 90.93 -26.34 5.83
CA LEU A 270 91.68 -27.40 6.53
C LEU A 270 92.38 -28.34 5.55
N ARG A 271 91.79 -28.61 4.38
CA ARG A 271 92.40 -29.39 3.33
C ARG A 271 93.62 -28.66 2.77
N ASP A 272 93.50 -27.37 2.47
CA ASP A 272 94.59 -26.55 1.97
C ASP A 272 95.72 -26.41 3.00
N GLU A 273 95.39 -26.25 4.29
CA GLU A 273 96.34 -26.25 5.40
C GLU A 273 97.10 -27.58 5.53
N ASN A 274 96.40 -28.72 5.47
CA ASN A 274 97.02 -30.05 5.50
C ASN A 274 97.95 -30.26 4.32
N LEU A 275 97.54 -29.86 3.11
CA LEU A 275 98.41 -29.90 1.92
C LEU A 275 99.67 -29.06 2.13
N ARG A 276 99.53 -27.86 2.73
CA ARG A 276 100.68 -26.99 3.05
C ARG A 276 101.61 -27.61 4.09
N LEU A 277 101.06 -28.17 5.18
CA LEU A 277 101.84 -28.83 6.24
C LEU A 277 102.55 -30.09 5.73
N ALA A 278 101.90 -30.90 4.90
CA ALA A 278 102.53 -32.05 4.24
C ALA A 278 103.71 -31.60 3.35
N GLY A 279 103.56 -30.49 2.63
CA GLY A 279 104.65 -29.87 1.88
C GLY A 279 105.81 -29.39 2.76
N GLN A 280 105.55 -28.94 4.00
CA GLN A 280 106.58 -28.52 4.96
C GLN A 280 107.30 -29.71 5.63
N LEU A 281 106.58 -30.80 5.91
CA LEU A 281 107.13 -32.03 6.49
C LEU A 281 108.05 -32.78 5.53
N ALA A 282 107.80 -32.70 4.22
CA ALA A 282 108.69 -33.26 3.20
C ALA A 282 110.10 -32.61 3.18
N GLY A 283 110.30 -31.50 3.90
CA GLY A 283 111.58 -30.82 4.07
C GLY A 283 112.37 -31.15 5.36
N SER A 284 111.82 -31.94 6.29
CA SER A 284 112.49 -32.31 7.56
C SER A 284 112.71 -33.83 7.65
N PRO A 285 113.96 -34.32 7.81
CA PRO A 285 114.26 -35.75 7.82
C PRO A 285 113.78 -36.41 9.11
N ILE A 286 112.93 -37.43 9.00
CA ILE A 286 112.45 -38.25 10.12
C ILE A 286 113.42 -39.42 10.37
N PRO A 287 113.88 -39.66 11.62
CA PRO A 287 114.66 -40.83 11.97
C PRO A 287 113.78 -42.08 12.05
N ALA A 288 114.25 -43.16 11.43
CA ALA A 288 113.59 -44.46 11.38
C ALA A 288 113.72 -45.23 12.70
N ALA A 289 112.61 -45.45 13.41
CA ALA A 289 112.42 -46.58 14.32
C ALA A 289 110.94 -46.77 14.71
N ALA A 290 110.56 -48.03 14.94
CA ALA A 290 109.29 -48.54 15.48
C ALA A 290 108.18 -48.99 14.49
N THR A 291 108.55 -49.86 13.55
CA THR A 291 107.70 -50.99 13.14
C THR A 291 107.81 -52.12 14.17
N SER A 292 106.85 -52.21 15.10
CA SER A 292 106.43 -53.46 15.77
C SER A 292 105.37 -53.19 16.84
N ALA A 293 104.09 -53.33 16.50
CA ALA A 293 102.99 -53.65 17.41
C ALA A 293 101.71 -53.92 16.59
N VAL A 294 101.65 -55.12 16.00
CA VAL A 294 100.41 -55.77 15.59
C VAL A 294 100.04 -56.71 16.72
N GLU A 295 98.93 -56.47 17.41
CA GLU A 295 98.02 -57.53 17.90
C GLU A 295 96.80 -56.94 18.64
N GLY A 296 95.61 -57.34 18.18
CA GLY A 296 94.37 -57.38 18.96
C GLY A 296 93.56 -56.08 19.05
N ASN A 297 92.46 -55.98 18.30
CA ASN A 297 91.12 -56.14 18.88
C ASN A 297 90.04 -56.00 17.79
N SER A 298 89.46 -57.13 17.43
CA SER A 298 88.22 -57.24 16.66
C SER A 298 87.03 -56.97 17.58
N ALA A 299 86.32 -55.86 17.39
CA ALA A 299 84.96 -55.68 17.90
C ALA A 299 84.20 -54.66 17.05
N VAL A 300 83.32 -55.17 16.20
CA VAL A 300 82.27 -54.41 15.51
C VAL A 300 81.02 -54.42 16.40
N PRO A 301 80.46 -53.26 16.79
CA PRO A 301 79.06 -53.18 17.15
C PRO A 301 78.27 -52.52 16.02
N ALA A 302 77.36 -53.29 15.43
CA ALA A 302 76.27 -52.82 14.59
C ALA A 302 75.30 -52.00 15.45
N ALA A 303 75.10 -50.72 15.12
CA ALA A 303 74.12 -49.86 15.75
C ALA A 303 73.04 -49.44 14.74
N ALA A 304 71.87 -50.08 14.92
CA ALA A 304 70.51 -49.53 14.82
C ALA A 304 70.17 -48.61 13.63
N ILE A 305 69.64 -49.23 12.57
CA ILE A 305 68.67 -48.60 11.67
C ILE A 305 67.32 -48.64 12.39
N GLY A 306 66.91 -47.53 13.00
CA GLY A 306 65.57 -47.35 13.51
C GLY A 306 64.60 -47.08 12.37
N SER A 307 63.84 -48.09 11.96
CA SER A 307 62.63 -47.90 11.16
C SER A 307 61.51 -47.40 12.08
N VAL A 308 61.09 -46.15 11.90
CA VAL A 308 59.84 -45.65 12.49
C VAL A 308 58.71 -45.96 11.51
N ALA A 309 57.82 -46.83 11.98
CA ALA A 309 56.63 -47.29 11.30
C ALA A 309 55.65 -46.14 11.00
N ALA A 310 55.12 -46.16 9.77
CA ALA A 310 53.93 -45.43 9.38
C ALA A 310 52.71 -45.98 10.16
N LYS A 311 51.97 -45.07 10.78
CA LYS A 311 50.67 -45.32 11.41
C LYS A 311 49.60 -45.20 10.34
N PRO A 312 48.76 -46.22 10.06
CA PRO A 312 47.59 -46.06 9.21
C PRO A 312 46.50 -45.33 10.02
N SER A 313 46.08 -44.17 9.53
CA SER A 313 44.86 -43.51 10.00
C SER A 313 43.67 -44.26 9.44
N ALA A 314 42.84 -44.76 10.34
CA ALA A 314 41.54 -45.30 10.02
C ALA A 314 40.64 -44.20 9.44
N ALA A 315 39.87 -44.59 8.44
CA ALA A 315 38.68 -43.91 8.00
C ALA A 315 37.60 -44.02 9.09
N ASP A 316 36.96 -42.90 9.37
CA ASP A 316 35.51 -42.73 9.47
C ASP A 316 35.20 -41.29 9.06
#